data_AF-A0A7W0GQI9-F1
#
_entry.id   AF-A0A7W0GQI9-F1
#
_cell.length_a   1.000
_cell.length_b   1.000
_cell.length_c   1.000
_cell.angle_alpha   90.00
_cell.angle_beta   90.00
_cell.angle_gamma   90.00
#
_symmetry.space_group_name_H-M   'P 1'
#
loop_
_entity.id
_entity.type
_entity.pdbx_description
1 polymer ?
#
loop_
_entity_poly.entity_id
_entity_poly.type
_entity_poly.pdbx_seq_one_letter_code
_entity_poly.pdbx_strand_id
1 'polypeptide(L)'
;MFRQSKFIRVNSLRLFLILCAVGLTLGGLAYNRIQETTRAQNVTAPSDGPANPGVPVPHETGNAAAGRDVFRFETFGNEGFWTDAVRLPKGVKKAKLTPVQALKAGLSVDVDALDSVTKQAVAAELKTDLSPKMAPLLNDPKTTMKLLEANAVIGMVAKDSNGDGQINLAKGDKVGASCALCHTITDKSVFDLPNGGSIGRRLDGRATHNINIGAIFAMADNSRALYPVLQLSLKANGGKTLGRAPTGLTEKSSEAEVDAYLSNPAFYPVGMFDDSFDGNGDPMHNTPLFRQDLAFPFGSEGAIAKLDNFSNLVYTGLFDQTTLTTPGGRAFLHKLGGAAGDEIADDYVKILKDTGVKGYPFVKATAHPMPGSEEAPLGVRVDNGKLLDMNAYLDSLPAPDGVDGNAQAMA
;
A
#
# COMPACT_ATOMS: atom_id res chain seq x y z
N MET A 1 33.32 -31.74 -54.60
CA MET A 1 34.02 -33.00 -54.89
C MET A 1 33.58 -34.03 -53.85
N PHE A 2 32.94 -35.11 -54.32
CA PHE A 2 32.29 -36.18 -53.55
C PHE A 2 33.27 -37.11 -52.83
N ARG A 3 32.84 -37.68 -51.68
CA ARG A 3 33.00 -39.10 -51.23
C ARG A 3 32.50 -39.19 -49.76
N GLN A 4 31.30 -39.70 -49.45
CA GLN A 4 30.88 -41.11 -49.33
C GLN A 4 31.89 -42.11 -48.75
N SER A 5 31.55 -42.68 -47.58
CA SER A 5 31.45 -44.14 -47.28
C SER A 5 31.29 -44.35 -45.76
N LYS A 6 30.59 -45.33 -45.17
CA LYS A 6 29.69 -46.42 -45.61
C LYS A 6 28.98 -46.95 -44.35
N PHE A 7 27.74 -47.42 -44.51
CA PHE A 7 26.95 -48.19 -43.56
C PHE A 7 27.57 -49.57 -43.24
N ILE A 8 27.34 -50.07 -42.03
CA ILE A 8 27.16 -51.52 -41.76
C ILE A 8 25.82 -51.70 -41.03
N ARG A 9 24.91 -52.44 -41.67
CA ARG A 9 23.68 -53.01 -41.08
C ARG A 9 24.02 -54.36 -40.47
N VAL A 10 23.42 -54.68 -39.33
CA VAL A 10 23.06 -56.07 -39.00
C VAL A 10 21.60 -56.09 -38.52
N ASN A 11 20.75 -56.71 -39.34
CA ASN A 11 19.40 -57.15 -38.99
C ASN A 11 19.51 -58.36 -38.05
N SER A 12 18.64 -58.46 -37.05
CA SER A 12 17.92 -59.72 -36.73
C SER A 12 16.75 -59.46 -35.79
N LEU A 13 15.56 -59.64 -36.36
CA LEU A 13 14.24 -59.65 -35.76
C LEU A 13 13.96 -61.04 -35.16
N ARG A 14 13.37 -61.09 -33.95
CA ARG A 14 12.32 -62.05 -33.46
C ARG A 14 12.33 -62.03 -31.91
N LEU A 15 11.31 -61.46 -31.28
CA LEU A 15 10.00 -62.07 -30.95
C LEU A 15 10.02 -62.50 -29.47
N PHE A 16 9.33 -61.76 -28.59
CA PHE A 16 8.34 -62.32 -27.68
C PHE A 16 7.52 -61.21 -27.03
N LEU A 17 6.22 -61.32 -27.26
CA LEU A 17 5.13 -60.50 -26.74
C LEU A 17 4.65 -61.18 -25.44
N ILE A 18 4.02 -60.38 -24.55
CA ILE A 18 3.20 -60.76 -23.38
C ILE A 18 3.95 -60.78 -22.03
N LEU A 19 3.75 -59.73 -21.24
CA LEU A 19 3.09 -59.74 -19.91
C LEU A 19 3.08 -58.29 -19.39
N CYS A 20 1.93 -57.63 -19.39
CA CYS A 20 1.02 -57.48 -18.24
C CYS A 20 1.09 -56.08 -17.60
N ALA A 21 0.22 -55.20 -18.09
CA ALA A 21 -0.77 -54.50 -17.26
C ALA A 21 -0.40 -54.19 -15.80
N VAL A 22 0.57 -53.29 -15.59
CA VAL A 22 0.64 -52.43 -14.38
C VAL A 22 1.18 -51.06 -14.82
N GLY A 23 0.37 -50.31 -15.56
CA GLY A 23 0.77 -49.00 -16.09
C GLY A 23 -0.40 -48.03 -16.29
N LEU A 24 -1.55 -48.29 -15.68
CA LEU A 24 -2.78 -47.52 -15.89
C LEU A 24 -3.51 -47.12 -14.60
N THR A 25 -2.80 -47.08 -13.46
CA THR A 25 -3.36 -46.57 -12.20
C THR A 25 -2.62 -45.36 -11.62
N LEU A 26 -1.44 -44.99 -12.16
CA LEU A 26 -0.70 -43.80 -11.72
C LEU A 26 -1.00 -42.53 -12.55
N GLY A 27 -1.55 -42.67 -13.77
CA GLY A 27 -1.98 -41.52 -14.58
C GLY A 27 -3.33 -40.93 -14.13
N GLY A 28 -4.23 -41.76 -13.61
CA GLY A 28 -5.57 -41.33 -13.16
C GLY A 28 -5.56 -40.54 -11.84
N LEU A 29 -4.64 -40.88 -10.92
CA LEU A 29 -4.52 -40.18 -9.64
C LEU A 29 -3.85 -38.79 -9.79
N ALA A 30 -2.91 -38.65 -10.72
CA ALA A 30 -2.32 -37.33 -11.03
C ALA A 30 -3.31 -36.41 -11.76
N TYR A 31 -4.12 -36.96 -12.67
CA TYR A 31 -5.13 -36.18 -13.40
C TYR A 31 -6.32 -35.76 -12.51
N ASN A 32 -6.79 -36.65 -11.62
CA ASN A 32 -7.84 -36.30 -10.66
C ASN A 32 -7.36 -35.33 -9.58
N ARG A 33 -6.08 -35.38 -9.18
CA ARG A 33 -5.52 -34.41 -8.22
C ARG A 33 -5.37 -33.03 -8.82
N ILE A 34 -5.03 -32.92 -10.11
CA ILE A 34 -5.01 -31.64 -10.86
C ILE A 34 -6.45 -31.10 -11.00
N GLN A 35 -7.43 -31.95 -11.27
CA GLN A 35 -8.85 -31.58 -11.34
C GLN A 35 -9.42 -31.16 -9.97
N GLU A 36 -9.00 -31.79 -8.86
CA GLU A 36 -9.40 -31.39 -7.51
C GLU A 36 -8.75 -30.07 -7.06
N THR A 37 -7.50 -29.77 -7.44
CA THR A 37 -6.93 -28.42 -7.23
C THR A 37 -7.53 -27.36 -8.15
N THR A 38 -8.08 -27.72 -9.33
CA THR A 38 -8.85 -26.75 -10.14
C THR A 38 -10.30 -26.59 -9.68
N ARG A 39 -10.84 -27.51 -8.88
CA ARG A 39 -12.23 -27.43 -8.39
C ARG A 39 -12.38 -26.61 -7.10
N ALA A 40 -11.28 -26.12 -6.54
CA ALA A 40 -11.23 -25.32 -5.32
C ALA A 40 -10.96 -23.83 -5.58
N GLN A 41 -11.30 -23.26 -6.74
CA GLN A 41 -11.41 -21.80 -6.91
C GLN A 41 -12.52 -21.42 -7.90
N ASN A 42 -13.73 -21.98 -7.71
CA ASN A 42 -14.94 -21.26 -8.15
C ASN A 42 -15.30 -20.25 -7.05
N VAL A 43 -14.39 -19.32 -6.75
CA VAL A 43 -14.84 -18.01 -6.27
C VAL A 43 -15.54 -17.44 -7.49
N THR A 44 -16.86 -17.34 -7.45
CA THR A 44 -17.62 -16.64 -8.49
C THR A 44 -16.92 -15.33 -8.76
N ALA A 45 -16.36 -15.18 -9.96
CA ALA A 45 -15.69 -13.95 -10.35
C ALA A 45 -16.66 -12.80 -10.06
N PRO A 46 -16.20 -11.71 -9.41
CA PRO A 46 -17.05 -10.54 -9.21
C PRO A 46 -17.71 -10.15 -10.53
N SER A 47 -19.02 -9.86 -10.48
CA SER A 47 -19.90 -9.75 -11.65
C SER A 47 -19.55 -8.62 -12.61
N ASP A 48 -18.69 -7.71 -12.18
CA ASP A 48 -18.47 -6.43 -12.85
C ASP A 48 -17.05 -6.36 -13.44
N GLY A 49 -16.98 -5.94 -14.71
CA GLY A 49 -15.74 -5.83 -15.49
C GLY A 49 -15.51 -6.97 -16.47
N PRO A 50 -14.38 -6.97 -17.20
CA PRO A 50 -14.08 -7.99 -18.19
C PRO A 50 -13.91 -9.37 -17.53
N ALA A 51 -14.32 -10.41 -18.26
CA ALA A 51 -14.10 -11.78 -17.86
C ALA A 51 -12.59 -12.06 -17.74
N ASN A 52 -12.20 -12.83 -16.74
CA ASN A 52 -10.83 -13.33 -16.66
C ASN A 52 -10.56 -14.23 -17.88
N PRO A 53 -9.53 -13.95 -18.69
CA PRO A 53 -9.22 -14.74 -19.89
C PRO A 53 -8.77 -16.17 -19.58
N GLY A 54 -8.68 -16.56 -18.29
CA GLY A 54 -8.25 -17.88 -17.84
C GLY A 54 -6.74 -18.06 -17.90
N VAL A 55 -5.99 -16.98 -18.16
CA VAL A 55 -4.53 -16.98 -18.07
C VAL A 55 -4.16 -16.86 -16.60
N PRO A 56 -3.44 -17.84 -16.02
CA PRO A 56 -3.04 -17.74 -14.63
C PRO A 56 -2.16 -16.52 -14.42
N VAL A 57 -2.55 -15.66 -13.48
CA VAL A 57 -1.67 -14.61 -12.98
C VAL A 57 -0.61 -15.26 -12.09
N PRO A 58 0.67 -14.90 -12.20
CA PRO A 58 1.75 -15.63 -11.54
C PRO A 58 1.89 -15.28 -10.05
N HIS A 59 0.82 -15.37 -9.26
CA HIS A 59 0.84 -15.25 -7.81
C HIS A 59 0.00 -16.33 -7.14
N GLU A 60 0.37 -16.66 -5.90
CA GLU A 60 -0.41 -17.56 -5.05
C GLU A 60 -1.47 -16.77 -4.28
N THR A 61 -2.55 -17.44 -3.88
CA THR A 61 -3.67 -16.83 -3.14
C THR A 61 -3.98 -17.65 -1.89
N GLY A 62 -4.39 -16.96 -0.83
CA GLY A 62 -4.80 -17.51 0.46
C GLY A 62 -6.29 -17.34 0.73
N ASN A 63 -6.63 -16.91 1.95
CA ASN A 63 -8.00 -16.69 2.42
C ASN A 63 -8.44 -15.23 2.26
N ALA A 64 -9.43 -14.97 1.39
CA ALA A 64 -9.92 -13.61 1.12
C ALA A 64 -10.53 -12.90 2.34
N ALA A 65 -11.14 -13.62 3.28
CA ALA A 65 -11.72 -13.00 4.48
C ALA A 65 -10.63 -12.50 5.44
N ALA A 66 -9.57 -13.28 5.63
CA ALA A 66 -8.38 -12.84 6.35
C ALA A 66 -7.66 -11.71 5.58
N GLY A 67 -7.60 -11.82 4.24
CA GLY A 67 -7.01 -10.81 3.37
C GLY A 67 -7.65 -9.44 3.46
N ARG A 68 -8.99 -9.39 3.64
CA ARG A 68 -9.70 -8.15 3.94
C ARG A 68 -9.17 -7.47 5.19
N ASP A 69 -8.95 -8.24 6.24
CA ASP A 69 -8.48 -7.70 7.51
C ASP A 69 -7.02 -7.24 7.40
N VAL A 70 -6.19 -7.94 6.60
CA VAL A 70 -4.83 -7.49 6.24
C VAL A 70 -4.90 -6.14 5.51
N PHE A 71 -5.66 -6.07 4.43
CA PHE A 71 -5.82 -4.87 3.62
C PHE A 71 -6.32 -3.65 4.44
N ARG A 72 -7.30 -3.86 5.34
CA ARG A 72 -7.90 -2.78 6.13
C ARG A 72 -7.10 -2.39 7.36
N PHE A 73 -6.46 -3.34 8.04
CA PHE A 73 -5.99 -3.15 9.41
C PHE A 73 -4.58 -3.68 9.69
N GLU A 74 -3.93 -4.40 8.78
CA GLU A 74 -2.55 -4.83 9.03
C GLU A 74 -1.57 -3.69 8.75
N THR A 75 -0.68 -3.46 9.72
CA THR A 75 0.37 -2.44 9.69
C THR A 75 1.75 -3.08 9.67
N PHE A 76 1.87 -4.36 9.99
CA PHE A 76 3.14 -5.06 10.17
C PHE A 76 4.13 -4.27 11.03
N GLY A 77 3.70 -3.58 12.09
CA GLY A 77 4.61 -2.80 12.94
C GLY A 77 4.87 -1.36 12.49
N ASN A 78 4.41 -0.96 11.29
CA ASN A 78 4.62 0.40 10.78
C ASN A 78 3.97 1.50 11.65
N GLU A 79 3.12 1.14 12.62
CA GLU A 79 2.64 2.08 13.64
C GLU A 79 3.78 2.78 14.40
N GLY A 80 4.95 2.13 14.54
CA GLY A 80 6.15 2.77 15.06
C GLY A 80 6.71 3.85 14.12
N PHE A 81 6.69 3.61 12.81
CA PHE A 81 7.11 4.61 11.83
C PHE A 81 6.21 5.85 11.86
N TRP A 82 4.89 5.67 11.73
CA TRP A 82 3.96 6.80 11.68
C TRP A 82 3.82 7.54 13.02
N THR A 83 3.94 6.83 14.15
CA THR A 83 3.79 7.44 15.48
C THR A 83 5.10 7.97 16.07
N ASP A 84 6.22 7.27 15.91
CA ASP A 84 7.47 7.63 16.58
C ASP A 84 8.46 8.35 15.66
N ALA A 85 8.56 7.92 14.38
CA ALA A 85 9.43 8.55 13.40
C ALA A 85 8.79 9.80 12.79
N VAL A 86 7.67 9.65 12.08
CA VAL A 86 6.93 10.77 11.46
C VAL A 86 6.20 11.61 12.49
N ARG A 87 5.75 11.00 13.60
CA ARG A 87 5.02 11.69 14.69
C ARG A 87 3.72 12.31 14.24
N LEU A 88 3.01 11.64 13.35
CA LEU A 88 1.74 12.11 12.80
C LEU A 88 0.69 12.40 13.88
N PRO A 89 0.45 11.54 14.90
CA PRO A 89 -0.50 11.86 15.99
C PRO A 89 -0.13 13.12 16.78
N LYS A 90 1.16 13.38 16.98
CA LYS A 90 1.63 14.59 17.67
C LYS A 90 1.35 15.82 16.82
N GLY A 91 1.61 15.74 15.52
CA GLY A 91 1.27 16.73 14.52
C GLY A 91 -0.24 17.07 14.50
N VAL A 92 -1.09 16.04 14.39
CA VAL A 92 -2.56 16.15 14.47
C VAL A 92 -3.02 16.88 15.74
N LYS A 93 -2.47 16.51 16.91
CA LYS A 93 -2.77 17.18 18.19
C LYS A 93 -2.34 18.65 18.20
N LYS A 94 -1.13 18.95 17.70
CA LYS A 94 -0.56 20.31 17.63
C LYS A 94 -1.35 21.21 16.68
N ALA A 95 -1.74 20.68 15.52
CA ALA A 95 -2.56 21.37 14.52
C ALA A 95 -4.02 21.55 14.96
N LYS A 96 -4.45 20.85 16.02
CA LYS A 96 -5.85 20.78 16.46
C LYS A 96 -6.77 20.37 15.30
N LEU A 97 -6.36 19.34 14.57
CA LEU A 97 -7.09 18.88 13.38
C LEU A 97 -8.51 18.44 13.77
N THR A 98 -9.53 19.06 13.18
CA THR A 98 -10.94 18.71 13.39
C THR A 98 -11.43 17.70 12.35
N PRO A 99 -12.55 16.99 12.60
CA PRO A 99 -13.16 16.13 11.60
C PRO A 99 -13.48 16.84 10.27
N VAL A 100 -13.98 18.08 10.32
CA VAL A 100 -14.21 18.88 9.09
C VAL A 100 -12.92 19.10 8.32
N GLN A 101 -11.81 19.42 8.99
CA GLN A 101 -10.52 19.60 8.33
C GLN A 101 -9.97 18.28 7.76
N ALA A 102 -10.15 17.17 8.48
CA ALA A 102 -9.77 15.84 7.99
C ALA A 102 -10.54 15.48 6.71
N LEU A 103 -11.86 15.70 6.67
CA LEU A 103 -12.68 15.53 5.47
C LEU A 103 -12.21 16.44 4.32
N LYS A 104 -11.86 17.70 4.60
CA LYS A 104 -11.30 18.62 3.59
C LYS A 104 -9.94 18.16 3.06
N ALA A 105 -9.15 17.45 3.86
CA ALA A 105 -7.90 16.81 3.43
C ALA A 105 -8.14 15.48 2.68
N GLY A 106 -9.40 15.10 2.42
CA GLY A 106 -9.73 13.88 1.68
C GLY A 106 -9.80 12.61 2.51
N LEU A 107 -9.56 12.68 3.82
CA LEU A 107 -9.71 11.52 4.71
C LEU A 107 -11.18 11.12 4.80
N SER A 108 -11.43 9.82 4.72
CA SER A 108 -12.78 9.27 4.79
C SER A 108 -13.01 8.51 6.09
N VAL A 109 -14.27 8.49 6.54
CA VAL A 109 -14.68 7.86 7.80
C VAL A 109 -15.59 6.68 7.51
N ASP A 110 -15.22 5.52 8.03
CA ASP A 110 -16.06 4.33 8.05
C ASP A 110 -17.17 4.51 9.07
N VAL A 111 -18.40 4.61 8.58
CA VAL A 111 -19.57 4.73 9.45
C VAL A 111 -19.72 3.48 10.32
N ASP A 112 -19.41 2.28 9.83
CA ASP A 112 -19.71 1.04 10.56
C ASP A 112 -18.85 0.88 11.82
N ALA A 113 -17.68 1.52 11.86
CA ALA A 113 -16.79 1.58 13.03
C ALA A 113 -17.31 2.47 14.19
N LEU A 114 -18.30 3.33 13.93
CA LEU A 114 -18.84 4.25 14.94
C LEU A 114 -19.94 3.59 15.79
N ASP A 115 -19.97 3.92 17.08
CA ASP A 115 -21.10 3.55 17.95
C ASP A 115 -22.38 4.32 17.55
N SER A 116 -23.55 3.79 17.94
CA SER A 116 -24.85 4.35 17.54
C SER A 116 -25.06 5.81 17.98
N VAL A 117 -24.51 6.20 19.13
CA VAL A 117 -24.66 7.56 19.67
C VAL A 117 -23.81 8.52 18.86
N THR A 118 -22.54 8.16 18.59
CA THR A 118 -21.64 8.96 17.75
C THR A 118 -22.19 9.09 16.33
N LYS A 119 -22.72 8.01 15.73
CA LYS A 119 -23.38 8.05 14.41
C LYS A 119 -24.50 9.08 14.35
N GLN A 120 -25.40 9.08 15.33
CA GLN A 120 -26.53 10.01 15.38
C GLN A 120 -26.08 11.46 15.56
N ALA A 121 -25.10 11.70 16.45
CA ALA A 121 -24.57 13.03 16.69
C ALA A 121 -23.86 13.60 15.45
N VAL A 122 -23.00 12.81 14.80
CA VAL A 122 -22.33 13.18 13.55
C VAL A 122 -23.37 13.46 12.46
N ALA A 123 -24.34 12.57 12.25
CA ALA A 123 -25.38 12.74 11.24
C ALA A 123 -26.27 13.98 11.47
N ALA A 124 -26.47 14.41 12.71
CA ALA A 124 -27.19 15.63 13.02
C ALA A 124 -26.40 16.89 12.61
N GLU A 125 -25.11 16.94 12.96
CA GLU A 125 -24.25 18.09 12.64
C GLU A 125 -23.92 18.22 11.15
N LEU A 126 -23.81 17.09 10.44
CA LEU A 126 -23.55 17.06 8.99
C LEU A 126 -24.65 17.72 8.15
N LYS A 127 -25.86 17.89 8.71
CA LYS A 127 -26.99 18.56 8.04
C LYS A 127 -26.95 20.09 8.20
N THR A 128 -25.93 20.62 8.85
CA THR A 128 -25.76 22.06 9.11
C THR A 128 -24.76 22.69 8.14
N ASP A 129 -24.41 23.96 8.36
CA ASP A 129 -23.36 24.65 7.60
C ASP A 129 -21.93 24.25 7.98
N LEU A 130 -21.78 23.25 8.87
CA LEU A 130 -20.51 22.75 9.42
C LEU A 130 -19.67 23.80 10.16
N SER A 131 -20.24 24.96 10.48
CA SER A 131 -19.56 25.98 11.28
C SER A 131 -19.31 25.49 12.70
N PRO A 132 -18.31 26.00 13.43
CA PRO A 132 -18.08 25.63 14.83
C PRO A 132 -19.30 25.86 15.75
N LYS A 133 -20.22 26.75 15.37
CA LYS A 133 -21.45 27.03 16.11
C LYS A 133 -22.50 25.93 15.91
N MET A 134 -22.66 25.45 14.67
CA MET A 134 -23.73 24.51 14.32
C MET A 134 -23.27 23.05 14.34
N ALA A 135 -21.97 22.81 14.17
CA ALA A 135 -21.32 21.51 14.19
C ALA A 135 -20.15 21.48 15.20
N PRO A 136 -20.41 21.68 16.51
CA PRO A 136 -19.35 21.71 17.52
C PRO A 136 -18.59 20.38 17.65
N LEU A 137 -19.23 19.22 17.51
CA LEU A 137 -18.56 17.92 17.55
C LEU A 137 -17.60 17.75 16.36
N LEU A 138 -18.01 18.12 15.15
CA LEU A 138 -17.20 18.03 13.94
C LEU A 138 -16.11 19.11 13.84
N ASN A 139 -16.16 20.11 14.73
CA ASN A 139 -15.13 21.12 14.91
C ASN A 139 -14.34 20.93 16.23
N ASP A 140 -14.52 19.82 16.95
CA ASP A 140 -13.71 19.46 18.12
C ASP A 140 -12.55 18.53 17.73
N PRO A 141 -11.28 18.93 17.92
CA PRO A 141 -10.12 18.08 17.66
C PRO A 141 -10.13 16.76 18.46
N LYS A 142 -10.79 16.72 19.62
CA LYS A 142 -10.95 15.47 20.39
C LYS A 142 -11.77 14.44 19.63
N THR A 143 -12.70 14.87 18.78
CA THR A 143 -13.48 13.98 17.92
C THR A 143 -12.57 13.28 16.92
N THR A 144 -11.61 13.98 16.30
CA THR A 144 -10.63 13.36 15.40
C THR A 144 -9.85 12.26 16.11
N MET A 145 -9.39 12.52 17.34
CA MET A 145 -8.66 11.51 18.11
C MET A 145 -9.53 10.28 18.41
N LYS A 146 -10.80 10.47 18.79
CA LYS A 146 -11.75 9.36 19.01
C LYS A 146 -12.01 8.56 17.73
N LEU A 147 -12.12 9.23 16.57
CA LEU A 147 -12.29 8.55 15.28
C LEU A 147 -11.07 7.70 14.93
N LEU A 148 -9.85 8.18 15.22
CA LEU A 148 -8.63 7.40 15.05
C LEU A 148 -8.58 6.19 16.00
N GLU A 149 -8.90 6.40 17.29
CA GLU A 149 -8.94 5.33 18.30
C GLU A 149 -10.00 4.27 18.00
N ALA A 150 -11.10 4.65 17.34
CA ALA A 150 -12.14 3.74 16.87
C ALA A 150 -11.78 3.04 15.54
N ASN A 151 -10.61 3.30 14.94
CA ASN A 151 -10.26 2.85 13.59
C ASN A 151 -11.29 3.25 12.51
N ALA A 152 -11.97 4.36 12.73
CA ALA A 152 -12.99 4.88 11.84
C ALA A 152 -12.40 5.75 10.72
N VAL A 153 -11.27 6.43 10.95
CA VAL A 153 -10.51 7.06 9.87
C VAL A 153 -9.88 5.97 9.02
N ILE A 154 -10.36 5.84 7.78
CA ILE A 154 -10.00 4.72 6.91
C ILE A 154 -8.50 4.74 6.62
N GLY A 155 -7.84 3.60 6.83
CA GLY A 155 -6.41 3.40 6.55
C GLY A 155 -5.45 3.87 7.64
N MET A 156 -5.92 4.67 8.62
CA MET A 156 -5.13 5.05 9.79
C MET A 156 -5.46 4.12 10.95
N VAL A 157 -4.57 3.17 11.22
CA VAL A 157 -4.88 2.03 12.10
C VAL A 157 -4.24 2.20 13.47
N ALA A 158 -5.06 2.44 14.49
CA ALA A 158 -4.65 2.42 15.89
C ALA A 158 -4.50 0.98 16.40
N LYS A 159 -3.39 0.72 17.10
CA LYS A 159 -3.01 -0.57 17.67
C LYS A 159 -2.80 -0.45 19.17
N ASP A 160 -3.34 -1.41 19.93
CA ASP A 160 -3.04 -1.58 21.36
C ASP A 160 -1.57 -2.00 21.47
N SER A 161 -0.72 -1.00 21.62
CA SER A 161 0.74 -1.13 21.58
C SER A 161 1.31 -1.30 22.98
N ASN A 162 0.51 -1.02 24.01
CA ASN A 162 0.88 -1.13 25.40
C ASN A 162 0.35 -2.45 26.05
N GLY A 163 -0.63 -3.11 25.41
CA GLY A 163 -1.15 -4.42 25.78
C GLY A 163 -2.21 -4.38 26.89
N ASP A 164 -2.82 -3.22 27.17
CA ASP A 164 -3.83 -3.06 28.24
C ASP A 164 -5.27 -3.39 27.79
N GLY A 165 -5.45 -3.78 26.52
CA GLY A 165 -6.73 -4.15 25.93
C GLY A 165 -7.60 -2.97 25.52
N GLN A 166 -7.10 -1.74 25.58
CA GLN A 166 -7.82 -0.53 25.16
C GLN A 166 -6.99 0.27 24.16
N ILE A 167 -7.65 0.89 23.19
CA ILE A 167 -6.99 1.83 22.28
C ILE A 167 -7.05 3.24 22.87
N ASN A 168 -5.90 3.81 23.16
CA ASN A 168 -5.74 5.16 23.68
C ASN A 168 -4.41 5.80 23.23
N LEU A 169 -4.50 6.68 22.22
CA LEU A 169 -3.35 7.37 21.62
C LEU A 169 -2.73 8.42 22.56
N ALA A 170 -3.33 8.68 23.72
CA ALA A 170 -2.74 9.51 24.77
C ALA A 170 -1.97 8.69 25.83
N LYS A 171 -2.13 7.36 25.86
CA LYS A 171 -1.51 6.46 26.85
C LYS A 171 -0.42 5.54 26.28
N GLY A 172 0.02 5.78 25.05
CA GLY A 172 1.16 5.08 24.45
C GLY A 172 0.80 4.16 23.29
N ASP A 173 -0.47 4.07 22.92
CA ASP A 173 -0.86 3.40 21.68
C ASP A 173 -0.48 4.20 20.45
N LYS A 174 -0.28 3.46 19.37
CA LYS A 174 0.29 3.96 18.13
C LYS A 174 -0.70 3.81 17.00
N VAL A 175 -0.59 4.69 16.02
CA VAL A 175 -1.30 4.61 14.75
C VAL A 175 -0.29 4.30 13.65
N GLY A 176 -0.67 3.40 12.73
CA GLY A 176 0.05 3.10 11.49
C GLY A 176 -0.83 3.37 10.27
N ALA A 177 -0.31 3.01 9.09
CA ALA A 177 -1.04 3.05 7.83
C ALA A 177 -1.28 1.63 7.28
N SER A 178 -2.40 1.43 6.60
CA SER A 178 -2.70 0.22 5.81
C SER A 178 -3.04 0.58 4.37
N CYS A 179 -3.13 -0.42 3.50
CA CYS A 179 -3.51 -0.24 2.09
C CYS A 179 -4.82 0.54 1.92
N ALA A 180 -5.76 0.39 2.85
CA ALA A 180 -7.04 1.11 2.82
C ALA A 180 -6.90 2.65 2.80
N LEU A 181 -5.79 3.23 3.25
CA LEU A 181 -5.58 4.69 3.22
C LEU A 181 -5.65 5.26 1.79
N CYS A 182 -5.04 4.55 0.84
CA CYS A 182 -4.96 4.97 -0.56
C CYS A 182 -5.99 4.26 -1.46
N HIS A 183 -6.52 3.12 -1.00
CA HIS A 183 -7.30 2.19 -1.82
C HIS A 183 -8.69 1.87 -1.28
N THR A 184 -9.24 2.69 -0.37
CA THR A 184 -10.64 2.56 0.08
C THR A 184 -11.34 3.92 0.05
N ILE A 185 -12.49 3.96 -0.62
CA ILE A 185 -13.44 5.08 -0.53
C ILE A 185 -14.65 4.66 0.31
N THR A 186 -15.66 5.54 0.44
CA THR A 186 -16.96 5.14 1.00
C THR A 186 -18.07 5.16 -0.04
N ASP A 187 -19.18 4.49 0.29
CA ASP A 187 -20.46 4.58 -0.44
C ASP A 187 -21.16 5.94 -0.30
N LYS A 188 -20.56 6.89 0.46
CA LYS A 188 -21.08 8.25 0.69
C LYS A 188 -22.47 8.30 1.32
N SER A 189 -22.93 7.19 1.89
CA SER A 189 -24.30 7.03 2.40
C SER A 189 -24.67 7.99 3.54
N VAL A 190 -23.68 8.59 4.21
CA VAL A 190 -23.90 9.55 5.29
C VAL A 190 -23.53 10.98 4.86
N PHE A 191 -22.37 11.15 4.21
CA PHE A 191 -21.89 12.47 3.79
C PHE A 191 -20.88 12.37 2.66
N ASP A 192 -20.97 13.30 1.71
CA ASP A 192 -20.01 13.50 0.63
C ASP A 192 -19.56 14.96 0.64
N LEU A 193 -18.26 15.20 0.87
CA LEU A 193 -17.69 16.53 0.72
C LEU A 193 -17.13 16.67 -0.70
N PRO A 194 -17.65 17.60 -1.53
CA PRO A 194 -17.10 17.83 -2.86
C PRO A 194 -15.60 18.13 -2.81
N ASN A 195 -14.83 17.41 -3.64
CA ASN A 195 -13.36 17.48 -3.69
C ASN A 195 -12.65 17.16 -2.36
N GLY A 196 -13.33 16.46 -1.46
CA GLY A 196 -12.79 16.00 -0.18
C GLY A 196 -13.13 14.54 0.08
N GLY A 197 -13.14 14.19 1.36
CA GLY A 197 -13.45 12.87 1.88
C GLY A 197 -14.94 12.66 2.08
N SER A 198 -15.30 11.46 2.54
CA SER A 198 -16.69 11.05 2.69
C SER A 198 -16.91 10.24 3.97
N ILE A 199 -18.17 10.13 4.39
CA ILE A 199 -18.60 9.26 5.48
C ILE A 199 -19.62 8.27 4.93
N GLY A 200 -19.37 6.98 5.16
CA GLY A 200 -20.19 5.89 4.65
C GLY A 200 -19.55 4.53 4.90
N ARG A 201 -20.06 3.49 4.25
CA ARG A 201 -19.47 2.14 4.31
C ARG A 201 -18.29 2.02 3.38
N ARG A 202 -17.28 1.24 3.77
CA ARG A 202 -16.06 1.03 2.97
C ARG A 202 -16.37 0.38 1.63
N LEU A 203 -15.80 0.95 0.57
CA LEU A 203 -15.67 0.37 -0.76
C LEU A 203 -14.18 0.22 -1.07
N ASP A 204 -13.66 -0.98 -0.83
CA ASP A 204 -12.23 -1.29 -0.96
C ASP A 204 -11.80 -1.51 -2.42
N GLY A 205 -10.50 -1.40 -2.68
CA GLY A 205 -9.88 -1.55 -3.99
C GLY A 205 -9.99 -0.32 -4.88
N ARG A 206 -10.67 0.75 -4.43
CA ARG A 206 -10.91 1.97 -5.21
C ARG A 206 -9.93 3.07 -4.83
N ALA A 207 -9.36 3.75 -5.80
CA ALA A 207 -8.40 4.82 -5.57
C ALA A 207 -9.03 6.03 -4.86
N THR A 208 -8.34 6.56 -3.85
CA THR A 208 -8.76 7.76 -3.13
C THR A 208 -8.33 9.04 -3.87
N HIS A 209 -8.95 9.36 -5.00
CA HIS A 209 -8.57 10.50 -5.85
C HIS A 209 -8.53 11.89 -5.15
N ASN A 210 -9.29 12.06 -4.06
CA ASN A 210 -9.39 13.34 -3.35
C ASN A 210 -8.47 13.44 -2.12
N ILE A 211 -7.70 12.40 -1.79
CA ILE A 211 -6.84 12.44 -0.62
C ILE A 211 -5.67 13.41 -0.84
N ASN A 212 -5.49 14.35 0.08
CA ASN A 212 -4.35 15.26 0.05
C ASN A 212 -3.24 14.71 0.96
N ILE A 213 -2.53 13.69 0.47
CA ILE A 213 -1.44 13.04 1.21
C ILE A 213 -0.34 14.04 1.58
N GLY A 214 0.03 14.94 0.66
CA GLY A 214 1.01 15.98 0.92
C GLY A 214 0.64 16.86 2.13
N ALA A 215 -0.61 17.35 2.19
CA ALA A 215 -1.08 18.10 3.36
C ALA A 215 -1.14 17.24 4.64
N ILE A 216 -1.47 15.95 4.54
CA ILE A 216 -1.45 15.03 5.69
C ILE A 216 -0.03 14.86 6.22
N PHE A 217 0.95 14.71 5.34
CA PHE A 217 2.36 14.57 5.71
C PHE A 217 2.92 15.87 6.30
N ALA A 218 2.60 17.02 5.71
CA ALA A 218 3.01 18.34 6.21
C ALA A 218 2.44 18.68 7.60
N MET A 219 1.41 17.96 8.06
CA MET A 219 0.89 18.13 9.43
C MET A 219 1.71 17.38 10.48
N ALA A 220 2.58 16.45 10.08
CA ALA A 220 3.40 15.68 11.00
C ALA A 220 4.36 16.58 11.81
N ASP A 221 4.77 16.13 13.00
CA ASP A 221 5.75 16.90 13.82
C ASP A 221 7.22 16.57 13.44
N ASN A 222 7.42 15.64 12.50
CA ASN A 222 8.72 15.28 11.93
C ASN A 222 8.55 14.80 10.47
N SER A 223 8.11 15.70 9.59
CA SER A 223 7.91 15.41 8.16
C SER A 223 9.22 15.08 7.44
N ARG A 224 10.38 15.51 7.97
CA ARG A 224 11.70 15.08 7.47
C ARG A 224 11.92 13.57 7.56
N ALA A 225 11.18 12.83 8.39
CA ALA A 225 11.25 11.36 8.42
C ALA A 225 10.80 10.69 7.11
N LEU A 226 10.15 11.43 6.20
CA LEU A 226 9.73 10.98 4.87
C LEU A 226 10.79 11.24 3.79
N TYR A 227 11.99 11.72 4.15
CA TYR A 227 13.04 12.15 3.22
C TYR A 227 13.27 11.26 1.98
N PRO A 228 13.30 9.91 2.08
CA PRO A 228 13.58 9.06 0.91
C PRO A 228 12.54 9.13 -0.22
N VAL A 229 11.31 9.59 0.08
CA VAL A 229 10.20 9.71 -0.89
C VAL A 229 9.90 11.18 -1.25
N LEU A 230 10.86 12.08 -1.04
CA LEU A 230 10.72 13.51 -1.36
C LEU A 230 11.49 13.85 -2.64
N GLN A 231 11.21 15.03 -3.20
CA GLN A 231 12.06 15.61 -4.23
C GLN A 231 13.37 16.11 -3.62
N LEU A 232 14.49 15.52 -4.01
CA LEU A 232 15.81 15.79 -3.45
C LEU A 232 16.73 16.55 -4.41
N SER A 233 17.71 17.22 -3.84
CA SER A 233 18.88 17.81 -4.51
C SER A 233 20.13 17.16 -3.91
N LEU A 234 20.65 16.15 -4.61
CA LEU A 234 21.75 15.31 -4.15
C LEU A 234 23.09 15.80 -4.71
N LYS A 235 24.16 15.74 -3.92
CA LYS A 235 25.53 16.09 -4.36
C LYS A 235 26.01 15.13 -5.44
N ALA A 236 25.66 13.84 -5.34
CA ALA A 236 25.93 12.81 -6.34
C ALA A 236 25.34 13.16 -7.72
N ASN A 237 24.23 13.91 -7.74
CA ASN A 237 23.58 14.40 -8.95
C ASN A 237 23.97 15.85 -9.31
N GLY A 238 25.04 16.38 -8.71
CA GLY A 238 25.52 17.74 -8.94
C GLY A 238 24.55 18.83 -8.46
N GLY A 239 23.72 18.53 -7.46
CA GLY A 239 22.70 19.44 -6.92
C GLY A 239 21.46 19.61 -7.80
N LYS A 240 21.32 18.82 -8.87
CA LYS A 240 20.14 18.84 -9.74
C LYS A 240 18.96 18.11 -9.08
N THR A 241 17.75 18.45 -9.53
CA THR A 241 16.49 17.85 -9.10
C THR A 241 15.58 17.64 -10.32
N LEU A 242 14.67 16.68 -10.26
CA LEU A 242 13.81 16.30 -11.40
C LEU A 242 12.32 16.62 -11.22
N GLY A 243 11.80 16.55 -9.99
CA GLY A 243 10.37 16.67 -9.72
C GLY A 243 9.77 18.06 -9.97
N ARG A 244 8.51 18.21 -9.57
CA ARG A 244 7.66 19.37 -9.88
C ARG A 244 8.11 20.68 -9.21
N ALA A 245 8.83 20.61 -8.09
CA ALA A 245 9.33 21.79 -7.40
C ALA A 245 10.54 22.40 -8.12
N PRO A 246 10.71 23.74 -8.08
CA PRO A 246 11.85 24.39 -8.71
C PRO A 246 13.21 24.05 -8.07
N THR A 247 13.19 23.55 -6.83
CA THR A 247 14.38 23.19 -6.04
C THR A 247 14.11 21.90 -5.27
N GLY A 248 15.12 21.03 -5.17
CA GLY A 248 15.05 19.82 -4.36
C GLY A 248 15.44 20.08 -2.91
N LEU A 249 14.92 19.27 -2.00
CA LEU A 249 15.25 19.26 -0.59
C LEU A 249 16.60 18.58 -0.34
N THR A 250 17.21 18.88 0.79
CA THR A 250 18.53 18.34 1.19
C THR A 250 18.46 17.77 2.61
N GLU A 251 19.53 17.12 3.06
CA GLU A 251 19.63 16.63 4.44
C GLU A 251 19.52 17.74 5.49
N LYS A 252 19.78 18.99 5.06
CA LYS A 252 19.74 20.19 5.90
C LYS A 252 18.41 20.94 5.83
N SER A 253 17.49 20.56 4.94
CA SER A 253 16.18 21.20 4.84
C SER A 253 15.46 21.08 6.18
N SER A 254 14.94 22.20 6.66
CA SER A 254 14.14 22.33 7.88
C SER A 254 12.77 21.69 7.71
N GLU A 255 12.09 21.39 8.82
CA GLU A 255 10.69 20.93 8.81
C GLU A 255 9.79 21.86 7.99
N ALA A 256 9.93 23.18 8.17
CA ALA A 256 9.12 24.16 7.45
C ALA A 256 9.34 24.13 5.92
N GLU A 257 10.55 23.83 5.45
CA GLU A 257 10.82 23.68 4.01
C GLU A 257 10.21 22.38 3.47
N VAL A 258 10.30 21.28 4.23
CA VAL A 258 9.66 20.01 3.87
C VAL A 258 8.13 20.14 3.86
N ASP A 259 7.55 20.76 4.89
CA ASP A 259 6.11 21.02 4.98
C ASP A 259 5.62 21.93 3.85
N ALA A 260 6.39 22.95 3.47
CA ALA A 260 6.06 23.83 2.35
C ALA A 260 6.10 23.11 1.00
N TYR A 261 7.04 22.16 0.82
CA TYR A 261 7.06 21.29 -0.36
C TYR A 261 5.81 20.39 -0.39
N LEU A 262 5.55 19.66 0.69
CA LEU A 262 4.47 18.69 0.80
C LEU A 262 3.07 19.32 0.71
N SER A 263 2.87 20.49 1.32
CA SER A 263 1.55 21.16 1.34
C SER A 263 1.22 21.92 0.06
N ASN A 264 2.16 22.04 -0.89
CA ASN A 264 1.94 22.72 -2.15
C ASN A 264 1.40 21.75 -3.21
N PRO A 265 0.12 21.85 -3.62
CA PRO A 265 -0.47 20.93 -4.59
C PRO A 265 0.13 21.03 -6.01
N ALA A 266 0.90 22.08 -6.31
CA ALA A 266 1.68 22.14 -7.55
C ALA A 266 2.92 21.23 -7.50
N PHE A 267 3.46 20.97 -6.31
CA PHE A 267 4.65 20.15 -6.09
C PHE A 267 4.27 18.72 -5.69
N TYR A 268 3.27 18.57 -4.83
CA TYR A 268 2.73 17.29 -4.38
C TYR A 268 1.19 17.27 -4.57
N PRO A 269 0.70 16.84 -5.75
CA PRO A 269 -0.71 16.97 -6.09
C PRO A 269 -1.65 16.09 -5.25
N VAL A 270 -2.92 16.51 -5.18
CA VAL A 270 -4.00 15.74 -4.54
C VAL A 270 -4.26 14.44 -5.30
N GLY A 271 -4.55 13.36 -4.58
CA GLY A 271 -4.81 12.03 -5.13
C GLY A 271 -3.55 11.26 -5.54
N MET A 272 -2.38 11.77 -5.16
CA MET A 272 -1.09 11.21 -5.53
C MET A 272 -0.24 10.82 -4.31
N PHE A 273 0.64 9.86 -4.53
CA PHE A 273 1.66 9.41 -3.59
C PHE A 273 2.93 9.06 -4.37
N ASP A 274 4.11 9.37 -3.81
CA ASP A 274 5.39 8.96 -4.39
C ASP A 274 5.75 7.57 -3.84
N ASP A 275 5.69 6.58 -4.73
CA ASP A 275 5.94 5.17 -4.42
C ASP A 275 7.39 4.73 -4.72
N SER A 276 8.29 5.70 -4.94
CA SER A 276 9.70 5.48 -5.22
C SER A 276 10.63 6.03 -4.12
N PHE A 277 11.85 5.49 -4.04
CA PHE A 277 12.87 5.90 -3.05
C PHE A 277 14.09 6.55 -3.72
N ASP A 278 13.88 7.23 -4.84
CA ASP A 278 14.95 7.66 -5.74
C ASP A 278 15.30 9.15 -5.61
N GLY A 279 14.54 9.90 -4.80
CA GLY A 279 14.73 11.33 -4.59
C GLY A 279 14.25 12.20 -5.76
N ASN A 280 13.50 11.66 -6.72
CA ASN A 280 13.00 12.42 -7.86
C ASN A 280 11.82 13.32 -7.46
N GLY A 281 10.96 12.87 -6.55
CA GLY A 281 9.74 13.57 -6.17
C GLY A 281 8.72 13.55 -7.30
N ASP A 282 8.40 12.35 -7.75
CA ASP A 282 7.39 12.07 -8.77
C ASP A 282 6.18 11.43 -8.09
N PRO A 283 5.31 12.18 -7.42
CA PRO A 283 4.09 11.59 -6.89
C PRO A 283 3.19 11.17 -8.06
N MET A 284 2.76 9.91 -8.03
CA MET A 284 1.87 9.33 -9.02
C MET A 284 0.49 9.08 -8.47
N HIS A 285 -0.47 9.03 -9.39
CA HIS A 285 -1.86 8.87 -9.06
C HIS A 285 -2.12 7.54 -8.35
N ASN A 286 -2.85 7.55 -7.23
CA ASN A 286 -3.24 6.34 -6.52
C ASN A 286 -3.93 5.36 -7.47
N THR A 287 -3.37 4.17 -7.65
CA THR A 287 -3.95 3.15 -8.55
C THR A 287 -5.06 2.38 -7.83
N PRO A 288 -6.07 1.86 -8.55
CA PRO A 288 -7.02 0.93 -7.96
C PRO A 288 -6.35 -0.42 -7.66
N LEU A 289 -6.84 -1.11 -6.62
CA LEU A 289 -6.41 -2.47 -6.23
C LEU A 289 -7.54 -3.51 -6.32
N PHE A 290 -8.62 -3.22 -7.04
CA PHE A 290 -9.62 -4.24 -7.39
C PHE A 290 -9.12 -5.11 -8.56
N ARG A 291 -9.71 -6.30 -8.73
CA ARG A 291 -9.43 -7.23 -9.86
C ARG A 291 -7.94 -7.42 -10.15
N GLN A 292 -7.14 -7.65 -9.11
CA GLN A 292 -5.70 -7.89 -9.31
C GLN A 292 -5.41 -9.19 -10.08
N ASP A 293 -6.42 -10.05 -10.24
CA ASP A 293 -6.46 -11.19 -11.16
C ASP A 293 -6.35 -10.80 -12.65
N LEU A 294 -6.39 -9.50 -12.98
CA LEU A 294 -6.22 -8.96 -14.33
C LEU A 294 -5.08 -7.94 -14.46
N ALA A 295 -4.41 -7.58 -13.36
CA ALA A 295 -3.57 -6.39 -13.28
C ALA A 295 -2.07 -6.65 -13.53
N PHE A 296 -1.68 -7.85 -13.94
CA PHE A 296 -0.27 -8.21 -14.15
C PHE A 296 0.34 -7.52 -15.39
N PRO A 297 1.59 -7.02 -15.31
CA PRO A 297 2.50 -6.98 -14.14
C PRO A 297 2.15 -5.89 -13.11
N PHE A 298 2.61 -6.06 -11.87
CA PHE A 298 2.22 -5.23 -10.72
C PHE A 298 3.18 -4.06 -10.47
N GLY A 299 2.71 -3.09 -9.68
CA GLY A 299 3.35 -1.78 -9.49
C GLY A 299 2.77 -0.72 -10.42
N SER A 300 2.92 0.56 -10.08
CA SER A 300 2.47 1.68 -10.92
C SER A 300 3.21 1.72 -12.27
N GLU A 301 4.43 1.22 -12.28
CA GLU A 301 5.36 1.10 -13.39
C GLU A 301 5.34 -0.28 -14.07
N GLY A 302 4.65 -1.27 -13.48
CA GLY A 302 4.55 -2.63 -14.01
C GLY A 302 5.86 -3.43 -13.99
N ALA A 303 6.74 -3.17 -13.02
CA ALA A 303 8.06 -3.81 -12.95
C ALA A 303 8.10 -5.09 -12.08
N ILE A 304 7.02 -5.41 -11.36
CA ILE A 304 7.03 -6.51 -10.38
C ILE A 304 6.19 -7.68 -10.87
N ALA A 305 6.80 -8.87 -10.93
CA ALA A 305 6.15 -10.04 -11.50
C ALA A 305 5.09 -10.67 -10.58
N LYS A 306 5.21 -10.56 -9.25
CA LYS A 306 4.27 -11.15 -8.29
C LYS A 306 3.63 -10.13 -7.36
N LEU A 307 2.31 -10.26 -7.12
CA LEU A 307 1.55 -9.32 -6.30
C LEU A 307 2.01 -9.27 -4.83
N ASP A 308 2.36 -10.42 -4.26
CA ASP A 308 2.88 -10.51 -2.89
C ASP A 308 4.28 -9.88 -2.77
N ASN A 309 5.09 -9.91 -3.84
CA ASN A 309 6.38 -9.22 -3.86
C ASN A 309 6.19 -7.69 -3.89
N PHE A 310 5.26 -7.20 -4.71
CA PHE A 310 4.86 -5.80 -4.73
C PHE A 310 4.39 -5.37 -3.34
N SER A 311 3.46 -6.13 -2.75
CA SER A 311 2.94 -5.86 -1.42
C SER A 311 4.03 -5.86 -0.34
N ASN A 312 5.00 -6.78 -0.43
CA ASN A 312 6.14 -6.78 0.48
C ASN A 312 6.99 -5.51 0.35
N LEU A 313 7.26 -5.04 -0.87
CA LEU A 313 7.98 -3.78 -1.09
C LEU A 313 7.23 -2.58 -0.49
N VAL A 314 5.90 -2.53 -0.66
CA VAL A 314 5.06 -1.48 -0.07
C VAL A 314 5.19 -1.48 1.45
N TYR A 315 5.01 -2.62 2.12
CA TYR A 315 5.08 -2.67 3.59
C TYR A 315 6.49 -2.43 4.15
N THR A 316 7.52 -2.94 3.47
CA THR A 316 8.90 -2.88 3.99
C THR A 316 9.63 -1.59 3.61
N GLY A 317 9.21 -0.90 2.55
CA GLY A 317 9.83 0.33 2.09
C GLY A 317 8.93 1.57 2.17
N LEU A 318 7.67 1.48 1.72
CA LEU A 318 6.79 2.67 1.61
C LEU A 318 6.06 3.01 2.89
N PHE A 319 5.56 2.01 3.62
CA PHE A 319 4.93 2.24 4.91
C PHE A 319 5.93 2.36 6.06
N ASP A 320 7.18 1.95 5.85
CA ASP A 320 8.30 2.18 6.77
C ASP A 320 9.63 2.33 6.02
N GLN A 321 9.98 3.58 5.69
CA GLN A 321 11.22 3.90 4.98
C GLN A 321 12.47 3.58 5.81
N THR A 322 12.37 3.39 7.13
CA THR A 322 13.55 3.16 7.97
C THR A 322 14.26 1.84 7.67
N THR A 323 13.60 0.90 7.00
CA THR A 323 14.22 -0.31 6.46
C THR A 323 15.31 0.00 5.43
N LEU A 324 15.23 1.14 4.72
CA LEU A 324 16.25 1.61 3.77
C LEU A 324 17.63 1.85 4.44
N THR A 325 17.65 2.01 5.76
CA THR A 325 18.91 2.19 6.53
C THR A 325 19.65 0.88 6.81
N THR A 326 18.98 -0.26 6.65
CA THR A 326 19.58 -1.59 6.87
C THR A 326 20.58 -1.94 5.77
N PRO A 327 21.49 -2.92 5.97
CA PRO A 327 22.40 -3.34 4.90
C PRO A 327 21.68 -3.75 3.60
N GLY A 328 20.52 -4.41 3.69
CA GLY A 328 19.72 -4.79 2.52
C GLY A 328 19.06 -3.58 1.85
N GLY A 329 18.48 -2.66 2.63
CA GLY A 329 17.92 -1.41 2.13
C GLY A 329 18.96 -0.51 1.44
N ARG A 330 20.16 -0.41 2.00
CA ARG A 330 21.27 0.35 1.42
C ARG A 330 21.76 -0.27 0.11
N ALA A 331 21.89 -1.60 0.07
CA ALA A 331 22.23 -2.31 -1.17
C ALA A 331 21.15 -2.11 -2.25
N PHE A 332 19.88 -2.05 -1.86
CA PHE A 332 18.76 -1.75 -2.77
C PHE A 332 18.86 -0.34 -3.34
N LEU A 333 19.03 0.68 -2.49
CA LEU A 333 19.23 2.07 -2.94
C LEU A 333 20.46 2.21 -3.84
N HIS A 334 21.58 1.58 -3.49
CA HIS A 334 22.79 1.56 -4.32
C HIS A 334 22.51 0.95 -5.69
N LYS A 335 21.74 -0.15 -5.75
CA LYS A 335 21.35 -0.78 -7.03
C LYS A 335 20.50 0.14 -7.90
N LEU A 336 19.60 0.93 -7.28
CA LEU A 336 18.73 1.86 -8.00
C LEU A 336 19.45 3.12 -8.47
N GLY A 337 20.26 3.74 -7.60
CA GLY A 337 20.80 5.09 -7.81
C GLY A 337 22.33 5.22 -7.72
N GLY A 338 23.06 4.13 -7.50
CA GLY A 338 24.51 4.15 -7.28
C GLY A 338 24.88 5.10 -6.13
N ALA A 339 25.79 6.04 -6.41
CA ALA A 339 26.21 7.05 -5.44
C ALA A 339 25.07 7.94 -4.92
N ALA A 340 24.03 8.19 -5.74
CA ALA A 340 22.86 8.94 -5.28
C ALA A 340 22.03 8.13 -4.27
N GLY A 341 21.89 6.81 -4.49
CA GLY A 341 21.24 5.91 -3.54
C GLY A 341 22.02 5.79 -2.23
N ASP A 342 23.36 5.75 -2.30
CA ASP A 342 24.22 5.78 -1.12
C ASP A 342 24.05 7.08 -0.33
N GLU A 343 24.02 8.24 -1.01
CA GLU A 343 23.79 9.56 -0.40
C GLU A 343 22.41 9.63 0.27
N ILE A 344 21.34 9.17 -0.38
CA ILE A 344 19.99 9.13 0.21
C ILE A 344 20.01 8.35 1.53
N ALA A 345 20.65 7.18 1.56
CA ALA A 345 20.72 6.36 2.76
C ALA A 345 21.50 7.03 3.91
N ASP A 346 22.63 7.68 3.58
CA ASP A 346 23.45 8.40 4.56
C ASP A 346 22.74 9.64 5.12
N ASP A 347 22.16 10.43 4.24
CA ASP A 347 21.39 11.60 4.62
C ASP A 347 20.18 11.22 5.46
N TYR A 348 19.50 10.12 5.12
CA TYR A 348 18.37 9.65 5.90
C TYR A 348 18.76 9.19 7.31
N VAL A 349 19.85 8.42 7.46
CA VAL A 349 20.37 8.04 8.78
C VAL A 349 20.71 9.28 9.62
N LYS A 350 21.29 10.30 8.99
CA LYS A 350 21.58 11.57 9.67
C LYS A 350 20.30 12.28 10.10
N ILE A 351 19.29 12.37 9.26
CA ILE A 351 17.99 12.98 9.59
C ILE A 351 17.34 12.25 10.77
N LEU A 352 17.28 10.92 10.74
CA LEU A 352 16.69 10.13 11.82
C LEU A 352 17.42 10.38 13.15
N LYS A 353 18.76 10.47 13.12
CA LYS A 353 19.57 10.82 14.28
C LYS A 353 19.31 12.24 14.77
N ASP A 354 19.32 13.23 13.88
CA ASP A 354 19.16 14.66 14.20
C ASP A 354 17.76 14.95 14.75
N THR A 355 16.75 14.22 14.27
CA THR A 355 15.36 14.34 14.72
C THR A 355 15.05 13.46 15.94
N GLY A 356 16.01 12.63 16.38
CA GLY A 356 15.92 11.82 17.60
C GLY A 356 15.09 10.55 17.47
N VAL A 357 14.90 10.03 16.25
CA VAL A 357 14.22 8.76 15.99
C VAL A 357 15.10 7.59 16.46
N LYS A 358 14.49 6.59 17.10
CA LYS A 358 15.18 5.43 17.69
C LYS A 358 14.34 4.17 17.52
N GLY A 359 14.96 3.00 17.68
CA GLY A 359 14.27 1.72 17.68
C GLY A 359 13.77 1.27 16.31
N TYR A 360 14.37 1.77 15.24
CA TYR A 360 14.06 1.43 13.85
C TYR A 360 14.97 0.30 13.32
N PRO A 361 14.56 -0.47 12.29
CA PRO A 361 13.27 -0.38 11.60
C PRO A 361 12.07 -0.81 12.44
N PHE A 362 10.89 -0.27 12.14
CA PHE A 362 9.66 -0.52 12.90
C PHE A 362 8.84 -1.67 12.33
N VAL A 363 8.93 -1.89 11.02
CA VAL A 363 8.26 -2.99 10.34
C VAL A 363 8.75 -4.33 10.91
N LYS A 364 7.79 -5.15 11.31
CA LYS A 364 7.95 -6.53 11.77
C LYS A 364 8.10 -7.41 10.54
N ALA A 365 9.35 -7.62 10.15
CA ALA A 365 9.73 -8.48 9.04
C ALA A 365 10.86 -9.43 9.46
N THR A 366 11.04 -10.49 8.68
CA THR A 366 12.11 -11.47 8.85
C THR A 366 13.18 -11.27 7.78
N ALA A 367 14.45 -11.53 8.12
CA ALA A 367 15.53 -11.49 7.14
C ALA A 367 15.28 -12.55 6.05
N HIS A 368 15.47 -12.16 4.79
CA HIS A 368 15.31 -13.05 3.65
C HIS A 368 16.68 -13.58 3.18
N PRO A 369 16.81 -14.85 2.77
CA PRO A 369 18.08 -15.42 2.33
C PRO A 369 18.64 -14.80 1.04
N MET A 370 17.79 -14.13 0.24
CA MET A 370 18.17 -13.51 -1.03
C MET A 370 17.84 -12.01 -1.02
N PRO A 371 18.63 -11.17 -0.32
CA PRO A 371 18.44 -9.72 -0.35
C PRO A 371 18.67 -9.15 -1.76
N GLY A 372 17.85 -8.18 -2.16
CA GLY A 372 17.91 -7.57 -3.50
C GLY A 372 17.23 -8.39 -4.61
N SER A 373 16.65 -9.55 -4.27
CA SER A 373 15.70 -10.26 -5.13
C SER A 373 14.37 -9.53 -5.20
N GLU A 374 13.52 -9.85 -6.19
CA GLU A 374 12.15 -9.31 -6.24
C GLU A 374 11.34 -9.65 -4.98
N GLU A 375 11.56 -10.82 -4.38
CA GLU A 375 10.83 -11.30 -3.19
C GLU A 375 11.17 -10.52 -1.91
N ALA A 376 12.39 -9.98 -1.84
CA ALA A 376 12.84 -9.19 -0.70
C ALA A 376 13.84 -8.12 -1.18
N PRO A 377 13.38 -7.06 -1.85
CA PRO A 377 14.29 -6.07 -2.42
C PRO A 377 15.16 -5.42 -1.35
N LEU A 378 14.58 -5.10 -0.19
CA LEU A 378 15.27 -4.55 0.98
C LEU A 378 15.90 -5.63 1.89
N GLY A 379 15.86 -6.90 1.50
CA GLY A 379 16.45 -8.02 2.26
C GLY A 379 15.59 -8.55 3.41
N VAL A 380 14.35 -8.10 3.52
CA VAL A 380 13.40 -8.56 4.52
C VAL A 380 12.04 -8.90 3.89
N ARG A 381 11.29 -9.76 4.56
CA ARG A 381 9.92 -10.12 4.17
C ARG A 381 8.97 -10.12 5.36
N VAL A 382 7.81 -9.49 5.21
CA VAL A 382 6.71 -9.57 6.19
C VAL A 382 6.06 -10.97 6.16
N ASP A 383 5.05 -11.22 7.00
CA ASP A 383 4.36 -12.51 7.02
C ASP A 383 3.77 -12.85 5.64
N ASN A 384 4.34 -13.87 4.99
CA ASN A 384 3.95 -14.26 3.65
C ASN A 384 2.50 -14.76 3.59
N GLY A 385 2.02 -15.47 4.62
CA GLY A 385 0.67 -15.99 4.65
C GLY A 385 -0.36 -14.85 4.56
N LYS A 386 -0.10 -13.75 5.29
CA LYS A 386 -0.93 -12.55 5.21
C LYS A 386 -0.91 -11.88 3.84
N LEU A 387 0.24 -11.88 3.16
CA LEU A 387 0.33 -11.36 1.78
C LEU A 387 -0.49 -12.22 0.81
N LEU A 388 -0.42 -13.56 0.93
CA LEU A 388 -1.22 -14.46 0.10
C LEU A 388 -2.73 -14.32 0.38
N ASP A 389 -3.11 -14.18 1.66
CA ASP A 389 -4.49 -13.89 2.05
C ASP A 389 -4.96 -12.58 1.39
N MET A 390 -4.11 -11.53 1.42
CA MET A 390 -4.40 -10.26 0.76
C MET A 390 -4.55 -10.41 -0.75
N ASN A 391 -3.71 -11.19 -1.44
CA ASN A 391 -3.88 -11.48 -2.87
C ASN A 391 -5.28 -12.02 -3.15
N ALA A 392 -5.74 -13.02 -2.38
CA ALA A 392 -7.08 -13.58 -2.54
C ALA A 392 -8.20 -12.53 -2.36
N TYR A 393 -8.00 -11.57 -1.45
CA TYR A 393 -8.95 -10.48 -1.27
C TYR A 393 -8.95 -9.52 -2.46
N LEU A 394 -7.78 -9.06 -2.90
CA LEU A 394 -7.64 -8.12 -4.01
C LEU A 394 -8.17 -8.68 -5.34
N ASP A 395 -7.98 -9.98 -5.58
CA ASP A 395 -8.55 -10.69 -6.72
C ASP A 395 -10.10 -10.74 -6.66
N SER A 396 -10.65 -10.82 -5.44
CA SER A 396 -12.10 -10.89 -5.22
C SER A 396 -12.82 -9.54 -5.31
N LEU A 397 -12.08 -8.42 -5.23
CA LEU A 397 -12.66 -7.08 -5.21
C LEU A 397 -13.26 -6.74 -6.59
N PRO A 398 -14.55 -6.35 -6.65
CA PRO A 398 -15.21 -6.03 -7.91
C PRO A 398 -14.69 -4.73 -8.49
N ALA A 399 -14.66 -4.66 -9.82
CA ALA A 399 -14.53 -3.38 -10.51
C ALA A 399 -15.73 -2.49 -10.16
N PRO A 400 -15.56 -1.15 -10.10
CA PRO A 400 -16.69 -0.25 -9.96
C PRO A 400 -17.63 -0.38 -11.16
N ASP A 401 -18.92 -0.18 -10.92
CA ASP A 401 -19.89 0.01 -11.99
C ASP A 401 -19.38 1.10 -12.95
N GLY A 402 -19.53 0.83 -14.25
CA GLY A 402 -19.32 1.86 -15.25
C GLY A 402 -20.24 3.04 -14.95
N VAL A 403 -19.74 4.27 -15.14
CA VAL A 403 -20.61 5.45 -15.05
C VAL A 403 -21.74 5.26 -16.07
N ASP A 404 -23.00 5.42 -15.66
CA ASP A 404 -24.12 5.57 -16.58
C ASP A 404 -23.84 6.82 -17.44
N GLY A 405 -23.12 6.62 -18.54
CA GLY A 405 -22.75 7.68 -19.44
C GLY A 405 -24.02 8.29 -20.00
N ASN A 406 -24.11 9.62 -20.00
CA ASN A 406 -25.06 10.28 -20.86
C ASN A 406 -24.69 9.89 -22.31
N ALA A 407 -25.43 8.97 -22.91
CA ALA A 407 -25.16 8.49 -24.26
C ALA A 407 -25.12 9.63 -25.30
N GLN A 408 -25.77 10.76 -25.01
CA GLN A 408 -25.73 11.97 -25.85
C GLN A 408 -24.44 12.80 -25.69
N ALA A 409 -23.68 12.61 -24.61
CA ALA A 409 -22.38 13.26 -24.40
C ALA A 409 -21.21 12.44 -24.94
N MET A 410 -21.43 11.16 -25.28
CA MET A 410 -20.45 10.25 -25.87
C MET A 410 -20.64 10.01 -27.38
N ALA A 411 -21.65 10.64 -27.98
CA ALA A 411 -21.90 10.68 -29.43
C ALA A 411 -21.51 12.06 -29.97
#